data_AF-R6P6G4-F1
#
_entry.id   AF-R6P6G4-F1
#
_cell.length_a   1.000
_cell.length_b   1.000
_cell.length_c   1.000
_cell.angle_alpha   90.00
_cell.angle_beta   90.00
_cell.angle_gamma   90.00
#
_symmetry.space_group_name_H-M   'P 1'
#
loop_
_entity.id
_entity.type
_entity.pdbx_description
1 polymer ?
#
loop_
_entity_poly.entity_id
_entity_poly.type
_entity_poly.pdbx_seq_one_letter_code
_entity_poly.pdbx_strand_id
1 'polypeptide(L)'
;MDILFPHLNIGIDKLSRVAFSIGGFQVYWYGVLICLGAVLGLVLVTKIAKAEGQNPDTYVDFAIWALICGIVGARTYYLVFYEHSLRDFLGIRNGGLAIYGGIIGGTLAAIVYTRIKKLNLFKFTDTLVFGLLCGQIFGRWGNFVNREAFGSFTDSLFALAYKASTVAGLKINGSEGAYNGTLYPITEIGGESYIQVHPTFLYESVCNLCVLIFLLLYRKKKNYNGELTVIYCFAYGLGRFWIESLRTDQLKIGIFPVSMLLSGILVLVAIVVEIVMLVKNKKNGE
;
A
#
# COMPACT_ATOMS: atom_id res chain seq x y z
N MET A 1 -0.96 -1.07 -28.47
CA MET A 1 -0.45 -1.54 -27.16
C MET A 1 -1.40 -1.04 -26.08
N ASP A 2 -1.52 -1.77 -24.98
CA ASP A 2 -2.35 -1.37 -23.84
C ASP A 2 -1.61 -0.40 -22.91
N ILE A 3 -0.30 -0.62 -22.76
CA ILE A 3 0.59 0.14 -21.90
C ILE A 3 1.91 0.38 -22.62
N LEU A 4 2.49 1.56 -22.45
CA LEU A 4 3.78 1.93 -23.04
C LEU A 4 4.60 2.78 -22.07
N PHE A 5 5.91 2.57 -22.02
CA PHE A 5 6.89 3.52 -21.50
C PHE A 5 7.56 4.20 -22.69
N PRO A 6 7.05 5.36 -23.16
CA PRO A 6 7.43 5.92 -24.46
C PRO A 6 8.93 6.20 -24.58
N HIS A 7 9.56 6.67 -23.50
CA HIS A 7 10.99 7.03 -23.48
C HIS A 7 11.93 5.84 -23.21
N LEU A 8 11.40 4.68 -22.83
CA LEU A 8 12.17 3.45 -22.60
C LEU A 8 11.99 2.42 -23.72
N ASN A 9 11.08 2.69 -24.66
CA ASN A 9 10.70 1.77 -25.73
C ASN A 9 10.25 0.39 -25.20
N ILE A 10 9.57 0.38 -24.06
CA ILE A 10 8.99 -0.82 -23.43
C ILE A 10 7.47 -0.75 -23.59
N GLY A 11 6.89 -1.71 -24.30
CA GLY A 11 5.45 -1.80 -24.53
C GLY A 11 4.86 -3.11 -24.01
N ILE A 12 3.61 -3.07 -23.56
CA ILE A 12 2.81 -4.25 -23.23
C ILE A 12 1.58 -4.23 -24.14
N ASP A 13 1.50 -5.20 -25.05
CA ASP A 13 0.47 -5.23 -26.08
C ASP A 13 -0.94 -5.40 -25.53
N LYS A 14 -1.13 -6.38 -24.65
CA LYS A 14 -2.41 -6.69 -24.01
C LYS A 14 -2.20 -7.03 -22.55
N LEU A 15 -2.90 -6.33 -21.66
CA LEU A 15 -2.90 -6.60 -20.23
C LEU A 15 -4.33 -6.73 -19.70
N SER A 16 -4.85 -7.95 -19.64
CA SER A 16 -6.15 -8.22 -19.02
C SER A 16 -6.10 -7.95 -17.51
N ARG A 17 -7.17 -7.36 -16.95
CA ARG A 17 -7.38 -7.26 -15.49
C ARG A 17 -7.73 -8.61 -14.87
N VAL A 18 -8.41 -9.47 -15.64
CA VAL A 18 -8.77 -10.82 -15.24
C VAL A 18 -7.56 -11.73 -15.47
N ALA A 19 -7.11 -12.40 -14.41
CA ALA A 19 -6.01 -13.36 -14.44
C ALA A 19 -6.46 -14.68 -15.07
N PHE A 20 -7.58 -15.22 -14.59
CA PHE A 20 -8.20 -16.43 -15.11
C PHE A 20 -9.66 -16.53 -14.66
N SER A 21 -10.41 -17.45 -15.26
CA SER A 21 -11.81 -17.71 -14.91
C SER A 21 -12.02 -19.18 -14.60
N ILE A 22 -12.75 -19.49 -13.52
CA ILE A 22 -13.08 -20.86 -13.12
C ILE A 22 -14.60 -20.96 -12.99
N GLY A 23 -15.27 -21.77 -13.82
CA GLY A 23 -16.72 -21.98 -13.73
C GLY A 23 -17.56 -20.70 -13.81
N GLY A 24 -17.14 -19.73 -14.63
CA GLY A 24 -17.79 -18.41 -14.74
C GLY A 24 -17.38 -17.40 -13.65
N PHE A 25 -16.59 -17.81 -12.66
CA PHE A 25 -16.02 -16.91 -11.66
C PHE A 25 -14.72 -16.29 -12.16
N GLN A 26 -14.67 -14.96 -12.26
CA GLN A 26 -13.48 -14.22 -12.68
C GLN A 26 -12.56 -13.94 -11.50
N VAL A 27 -11.29 -14.33 -11.62
CA VAL A 27 -10.24 -14.01 -10.67
C VAL A 27 -9.37 -12.89 -11.26
N TYR A 28 -9.22 -11.79 -10.52
CA TYR A 28 -8.47 -10.62 -10.97
C TYR A 28 -7.01 -10.66 -10.50
N TRP A 29 -6.09 -10.17 -11.34
CA TRP A 29 -4.67 -10.06 -11.00
C TRP A 29 -4.43 -9.26 -9.73
N TYR A 30 -5.26 -8.24 -9.47
CA TYR A 30 -5.20 -7.45 -8.24
C TYR A 30 -5.27 -8.31 -6.98
N GLY A 31 -6.24 -9.23 -6.92
CA GLY A 31 -6.40 -10.15 -5.79
C GLY A 31 -5.28 -11.18 -5.71
N VAL A 32 -4.82 -11.69 -6.86
CA VAL A 32 -3.69 -12.62 -6.96
C VAL A 32 -2.42 -11.99 -6.41
N LEU A 33 -2.11 -10.76 -6.79
CA LEU A 33 -0.92 -10.03 -6.35
C LEU A 33 -0.97 -9.69 -4.87
N ILE A 34 -2.13 -9.29 -4.34
CA ILE A 34 -2.30 -9.08 -2.89
C ILE A 34 -2.08 -10.39 -2.12
N CYS A 35 -2.67 -11.49 -2.58
CA CYS A 35 -2.49 -12.79 -1.96
C CYS A 35 -1.01 -13.22 -1.98
N LEU A 36 -0.33 -13.03 -3.12
CA LEU A 36 1.09 -13.28 -3.25
C LEU A 36 1.91 -12.42 -2.26
N GLY A 37 1.61 -11.13 -2.15
CA GLY A 37 2.25 -10.23 -1.19
C GLY A 37 2.05 -10.66 0.26
N ALA A 38 0.84 -11.11 0.61
CA ALA A 38 0.52 -11.62 1.94
C ALA A 38 1.26 -12.92 2.26
N VAL A 39 1.31 -13.88 1.32
CA VAL A 39 2.03 -15.15 1.48
C VAL A 39 3.52 -14.91 1.60
N LEU A 40 4.12 -14.13 0.70
CA LEU A 40 5.54 -13.79 0.76
C LEU A 40 5.88 -13.00 2.03
N GLY A 41 5.01 -12.09 2.43
CA GLY A 41 5.11 -11.37 3.69
C GLY A 41 5.12 -12.31 4.89
N LEU A 42 4.19 -13.27 4.96
CA LEU A 42 4.13 -14.25 6.05
C LEU A 42 5.38 -15.16 6.08
N VAL A 43 5.84 -15.63 4.92
CA VAL A 43 7.08 -16.42 4.81
C VAL A 43 8.28 -15.61 5.31
N LEU A 44 8.36 -14.33 4.95
CA LEU A 44 9.45 -13.47 5.41
C LEU A 44 9.37 -13.21 6.91
N VAL A 45 8.20 -12.85 7.42
CA VAL A 45 7.93 -12.59 8.84
C VAL A 45 8.27 -13.81 9.69
N THR A 46 7.86 -15.01 9.30
CA THR A 46 8.15 -16.25 10.05
C THR A 46 9.64 -16.58 10.06
N LYS A 47 10.36 -16.37 8.94
CA LYS A 47 11.82 -16.50 8.88
C LYS A 47 12.53 -15.51 9.81
N ILE A 48 12.09 -14.25 9.82
CA ILE A 48 12.66 -13.21 10.68
C ILE A 48 12.32 -13.48 12.14
N ALA A 49 11.08 -13.86 12.45
CA ALA A 49 10.67 -14.25 13.80
C ALA A 49 11.59 -15.32 14.37
N LYS A 50 11.84 -16.40 13.61
CA LYS A 50 12.76 -17.47 14.00
C LYS A 50 14.19 -16.95 14.23
N ALA A 51 14.69 -16.10 13.34
CA ALA A 51 16.02 -15.51 13.46
C ALA A 51 16.18 -14.57 14.67
N GLU A 52 15.08 -13.95 15.12
CA GLU A 52 15.02 -13.01 16.25
C GLU A 52 14.56 -13.68 17.58
N GLY A 53 14.54 -15.02 17.59
CA GLY A 53 14.17 -15.83 18.76
C GLY A 53 12.70 -15.73 19.16
N GLN A 54 11.81 -15.43 18.21
CA GLN A 54 10.36 -15.42 18.40
C GLN A 54 9.73 -16.67 17.79
N ASN A 55 8.61 -17.13 18.34
CA ASN A 55 7.88 -18.27 17.81
C ASN A 55 7.21 -17.89 16.46
N PRO A 56 7.55 -18.54 15.32
CA PRO A 56 6.91 -18.28 14.03
C PRO A 56 5.41 -18.55 14.01
N ASP A 57 4.94 -19.55 14.77
CA ASP A 57 3.52 -19.94 14.81
C ASP A 57 2.63 -18.78 15.29
N THR A 58 3.15 -17.98 16.22
CA THR A 58 2.50 -16.76 16.70
C THR A 58 2.11 -15.81 15.56
N TYR A 59 2.93 -15.72 14.51
CA TYR A 59 2.71 -14.84 13.36
C TYR A 59 1.76 -15.46 12.34
N VAL A 60 1.77 -16.78 12.19
CA VAL A 60 0.79 -17.51 11.37
C VAL A 60 -0.60 -17.37 11.99
N ASP A 61 -0.73 -17.65 13.29
CA ASP A 61 -1.96 -17.43 14.07
C ASP A 61 -2.44 -15.99 13.95
N PHE A 62 -1.53 -15.03 14.10
CA PHE A 62 -1.87 -13.61 13.99
C PHE A 62 -2.32 -13.22 12.59
N ALA A 63 -1.74 -13.78 11.51
CA ALA A 63 -2.13 -13.45 10.15
C ALA A 63 -3.61 -13.75 9.88
N ILE A 64 -4.14 -14.83 10.47
CA ILE A 64 -5.57 -15.18 10.39
C ILE A 64 -6.42 -14.11 11.08
N TRP A 65 -6.06 -13.72 12.30
CA TRP A 65 -6.76 -12.67 13.04
C TRP A 65 -6.65 -11.30 12.36
N ALA A 66 -5.49 -10.95 11.83
CA ALA A 66 -5.25 -9.72 11.10
C ALA A 66 -6.11 -9.65 9.83
N LEU A 67 -6.28 -10.76 9.11
CA LEU A 67 -7.17 -10.84 7.95
C LEU A 67 -8.62 -10.61 8.36
N ILE A 68 -9.11 -11.31 9.39
CA ILE A 68 -10.50 -11.20 9.87
C ILE A 68 -10.77 -9.77 10.36
N CYS A 69 -9.96 -9.26 11.28
CA CYS A 69 -10.13 -7.92 11.83
C CYS A 69 -9.90 -6.83 10.79
N GLY A 70 -9.01 -7.05 9.82
CA GLY A 70 -8.78 -6.15 8.69
C GLY A 70 -10.01 -6.05 7.78
N ILE A 71 -10.62 -7.17 7.40
CA ILE A 71 -11.85 -7.17 6.59
C ILE A 71 -13.01 -6.52 7.36
N VAL A 72 -13.20 -6.92 8.63
CA VAL A 72 -14.23 -6.34 9.49
C VAL A 72 -14.04 -4.85 9.64
N GLY A 73 -12.83 -4.39 9.95
CA GLY A 73 -12.51 -2.97 10.09
C GLY A 73 -12.73 -2.20 8.79
N ALA A 74 -12.26 -2.72 7.65
CA ALA A 74 -12.43 -2.11 6.34
C ALA A 74 -13.90 -1.96 5.95
N ARG A 75 -14.72 -2.95 6.30
CA ARG A 75 -16.16 -2.93 6.04
C ARG A 75 -16.90 -1.99 6.96
N THR A 76 -16.64 -2.05 8.27
CA THR A 76 -17.24 -1.14 9.26
C THR A 76 -16.95 0.31 8.91
N TYR A 77 -15.71 0.64 8.58
CA TYR A 77 -15.34 2.00 8.17
C TYR A 77 -16.12 2.44 6.92
N TYR A 78 -16.22 1.59 5.91
CA TYR A 78 -16.97 1.92 4.70
C TYR A 78 -18.46 2.21 5.01
N LEU A 79 -19.12 1.38 5.80
CA LEU A 79 -20.54 1.59 6.13
C LEU A 79 -20.78 2.87 6.92
N VAL A 80 -19.90 3.18 7.88
CA VAL A 80 -20.02 4.37 8.73
C VAL A 80 -19.84 5.66 7.94
N PHE A 81 -18.89 5.71 7.01
CA PHE A 81 -18.54 6.94 6.29
C PHE A 81 -19.26 7.13 4.95
N TYR A 82 -19.95 6.09 4.44
CA TYR A 82 -20.68 6.14 3.18
C TYR A 82 -22.19 5.86 3.36
N GLU A 83 -22.71 6.02 4.58
CA GLU A 83 -24.15 5.98 4.94
C GLU A 83 -24.95 4.78 4.41
N HIS A 84 -24.33 3.59 4.37
CA HIS A 84 -24.98 2.37 3.93
C HIS A 84 -25.69 1.62 5.08
N SER A 85 -26.68 0.81 4.74
CA SER A 85 -27.43 0.00 5.72
C SER A 85 -26.55 -1.10 6.33
N LEU A 86 -26.75 -1.39 7.63
CA LEU A 86 -26.14 -2.55 8.30
C LEU A 86 -26.44 -3.89 7.61
N ARG A 87 -27.54 -3.98 6.84
CA ARG A 87 -27.88 -5.17 6.04
C ARG A 87 -26.85 -5.46 4.95
N ASP A 88 -26.07 -4.47 4.53
CA ASP A 88 -25.04 -4.62 3.50
C ASP A 88 -23.70 -5.11 4.07
N PHE A 89 -23.58 -5.31 5.39
CA PHE A 89 -22.31 -5.68 6.03
C PHE A 89 -21.66 -6.93 5.40
N LEU A 90 -22.45 -7.97 5.11
CA LEU A 90 -21.96 -9.22 4.53
C LEU A 90 -21.69 -9.14 3.01
N GLY A 91 -22.10 -8.05 2.36
CA GLY A 91 -21.96 -7.80 0.92
C GLY A 91 -20.54 -7.44 0.47
N ILE A 92 -19.51 -8.13 0.97
CA ILE A 92 -18.09 -7.84 0.69
C ILE A 92 -17.70 -7.98 -0.80
N ARG A 93 -18.53 -8.67 -1.59
CA ARG A 93 -18.32 -8.88 -3.03
C ARG A 93 -18.79 -7.71 -3.90
N ASN A 94 -19.63 -6.82 -3.35
CA ASN A 94 -20.17 -5.68 -4.09
C ASN A 94 -19.19 -4.49 -4.11
N GLY A 95 -17.96 -4.69 -3.64
CA GLY A 95 -17.02 -3.61 -3.32
C GLY A 95 -17.29 -2.99 -1.95
N GLY A 96 -16.67 -1.85 -1.67
CA GLY A 96 -16.88 -1.11 -0.41
C GLY A 96 -16.03 -1.61 0.76
N LEU A 97 -14.73 -1.77 0.53
CA LEU A 97 -13.74 -1.97 1.59
C LEU A 97 -12.85 -0.73 1.65
N ALA A 98 -12.87 -0.03 2.78
CA ALA A 98 -12.05 1.15 2.98
C ALA A 98 -10.72 0.77 3.64
N ILE A 99 -9.60 1.11 3.00
CA ILE A 99 -8.26 0.74 3.47
C ILE A 99 -7.95 1.25 4.90
N TYR A 100 -8.42 2.44 5.26
CA TYR A 100 -8.24 3.01 6.60
C TYR A 100 -8.87 2.13 7.69
N GLY A 101 -10.06 1.60 7.44
CA GLY A 101 -10.70 0.65 8.33
C GLY A 101 -9.90 -0.64 8.50
N GLY A 102 -9.30 -1.12 7.40
CA GLY A 102 -8.43 -2.31 7.44
C GLY A 102 -7.17 -2.09 8.27
N ILE A 103 -6.53 -0.92 8.13
CA ILE A 103 -5.35 -0.54 8.92
C ILE A 103 -5.70 -0.44 10.41
N ILE A 104 -6.82 0.22 10.75
CA ILE A 104 -7.30 0.34 12.13
C ILE A 104 -7.60 -1.06 12.70
N GLY A 105 -8.36 -1.88 11.98
CA GLY A 105 -8.71 -3.24 12.38
C GLY A 105 -7.49 -4.13 12.62
N GLY A 106 -6.51 -4.10 11.71
CA GLY A 106 -5.26 -4.85 11.85
C GLY A 106 -4.38 -4.36 13.01
N THR A 107 -4.33 -3.04 13.24
CA THR A 107 -3.57 -2.46 14.36
C THR A 107 -4.18 -2.83 15.71
N LEU A 108 -5.51 -2.73 15.84
CA LEU A 108 -6.22 -3.15 17.04
C LEU A 108 -6.05 -4.65 17.30
N ALA A 109 -6.12 -5.47 16.24
CA ALA A 109 -5.86 -6.90 16.35
C ALA A 109 -4.45 -7.17 16.89
N ALA A 110 -3.42 -6.47 16.42
CA ALA A 110 -2.05 -6.63 16.92
C ALA A 110 -1.94 -6.30 18.42
N ILE A 111 -2.55 -5.20 18.86
CA ILE A 111 -2.56 -4.76 20.26
C ILE A 111 -3.27 -5.80 21.14
N VAL A 112 -4.48 -6.22 20.75
CA VAL A 112 -5.27 -7.19 21.51
C VAL A 112 -4.57 -8.55 21.54
N TYR A 113 -4.10 -9.03 20.41
CA TYR A 113 -3.46 -10.33 20.27
C TYR A 113 -2.19 -10.43 21.12
N THR A 114 -1.31 -9.43 21.06
CA THR A 114 -0.08 -9.39 21.88
C THR A 114 -0.39 -9.32 23.37
N ARG A 115 -1.43 -8.59 23.79
CA ARG A 115 -1.87 -8.58 25.20
C ARG A 115 -2.37 -9.93 25.68
N ILE A 116 -3.21 -10.60 24.88
CA ILE A 116 -3.73 -11.94 25.20
C ILE A 116 -2.60 -12.96 25.31
N LYS A 117 -1.65 -12.92 24.36
CA LYS A 117 -0.49 -13.83 24.30
C LYS A 117 0.69 -13.41 25.19
N LYS A 118 0.55 -12.32 25.96
CA LYS A 118 1.60 -11.74 26.84
C LYS A 118 2.92 -11.48 26.12
N LEU A 119 2.85 -10.98 24.88
CA LEU A 119 4.00 -10.66 24.05
C LEU A 119 4.36 -9.18 24.16
N ASN A 120 5.64 -8.86 23.92
CA ASN A 120 6.06 -7.47 23.76
C ASN A 120 5.58 -6.93 22.41
N LEU A 121 4.63 -5.97 22.44
CA LEU A 121 4.04 -5.37 21.25
C LEU A 121 5.09 -4.81 20.29
N PHE A 122 6.09 -4.09 20.79
CA PHE A 122 7.07 -3.42 19.96
C PHE A 122 8.03 -4.39 19.26
N LYS A 123 8.47 -5.46 19.97
CA LYS A 123 9.25 -6.54 19.35
C LYS A 123 8.44 -7.27 18.28
N PHE A 124 7.15 -7.45 18.55
CA PHE A 124 6.22 -8.09 17.62
C PHE A 124 6.05 -7.24 16.35
N THR A 125 5.79 -5.93 16.48
CA THR A 125 5.62 -5.02 15.34
C THR A 125 6.89 -4.84 14.53
N ASP A 126 8.07 -4.84 15.16
CA ASP A 126 9.37 -4.82 14.47
C ASP A 126 9.53 -5.97 13.48
N THR A 127 8.87 -7.10 13.75
CA THR A 127 8.90 -8.24 12.84
C THR A 127 7.75 -8.15 11.82
N LEU A 128 6.58 -7.65 12.22
CA LEU A 128 5.45 -7.49 11.32
C LEU A 128 5.68 -6.50 10.18
N VAL A 129 6.47 -5.43 10.39
CA VAL A 129 6.70 -4.42 9.34
C VAL A 129 7.28 -5.00 8.05
N PHE A 130 8.04 -6.09 8.13
CA PHE A 130 8.54 -6.81 6.95
C PHE A 130 7.40 -7.38 6.10
N GLY A 131 6.37 -7.94 6.75
CA GLY A 131 5.19 -8.45 6.07
C GLY A 131 4.31 -7.34 5.49
N LEU A 132 4.18 -6.22 6.21
CA LEU A 132 3.46 -5.04 5.74
C LEU A 132 4.08 -4.48 4.45
N LEU A 133 5.41 -4.34 4.42
CA LEU A 133 6.14 -3.88 3.23
C LEU A 133 5.94 -4.81 2.04
N CYS A 134 5.95 -6.14 2.23
CA CYS A 134 5.61 -7.07 1.16
C CYS A 134 4.20 -6.82 0.62
N GLY A 135 3.20 -6.71 1.50
CA GLY A 135 1.83 -6.39 1.10
C GLY A 135 1.73 -5.09 0.29
N GLN A 136 2.43 -4.04 0.72
CA GLN A 136 2.44 -2.75 0.02
C GLN A 136 3.13 -2.82 -1.34
N ILE A 137 4.28 -3.51 -1.44
CA ILE A 137 5.03 -3.66 -2.70
C ILE A 137 4.14 -4.33 -3.74
N PHE A 138 3.56 -5.50 -3.43
CA PHE A 138 2.76 -6.27 -4.39
C PHE A 138 1.37 -5.67 -4.64
N GLY A 139 0.77 -5.03 -3.64
CA GLY A 139 -0.51 -4.35 -3.80
C GLY A 139 -0.47 -3.25 -4.87
N ARG A 140 0.65 -2.54 -5.00
CA ARG A 140 0.83 -1.48 -6.02
C ARG A 140 0.87 -2.01 -7.44
N TRP A 141 1.44 -3.20 -7.64
CA TRP A 141 1.36 -3.87 -8.94
C TRP A 141 -0.07 -4.23 -9.32
N GLY A 142 -0.96 -4.43 -8.34
CA GLY A 142 -2.40 -4.51 -8.58
C GLY A 142 -2.93 -3.24 -9.25
N ASN A 143 -2.58 -2.07 -8.73
CA ASN A 143 -3.01 -0.78 -9.31
C ASN A 143 -2.51 -0.61 -10.75
N PHE A 144 -1.28 -1.05 -11.04
CA PHE A 144 -0.74 -1.05 -12.41
C PHE A 144 -1.60 -1.89 -13.37
N VAL A 145 -1.91 -3.13 -12.99
CA VAL A 145 -2.74 -4.01 -13.84
C VAL A 145 -4.17 -3.48 -14.00
N ASN A 146 -4.72 -2.86 -12.95
CA ASN A 146 -6.04 -2.23 -12.99
C ASN A 146 -6.07 -0.88 -13.71
N ARG A 147 -4.91 -0.27 -13.99
CA ARG A 147 -4.77 1.06 -14.61
C ARG A 147 -5.48 2.13 -13.76
N GLU A 148 -5.13 2.16 -12.48
CA GLU A 148 -5.69 3.06 -11.47
C GLU A 148 -4.60 3.62 -10.56
N ALA A 149 -4.94 4.60 -9.72
CA ALA A 149 -4.06 5.20 -8.71
C ALA A 149 -2.71 5.73 -9.26
N PHE A 150 -2.69 6.10 -10.54
CA PHE A 150 -1.56 6.73 -11.21
C PHE A 150 -1.47 8.23 -10.88
N GLY A 151 -0.33 8.85 -11.21
CA GLY A 151 -0.09 10.26 -10.92
C GLY A 151 -0.55 11.20 -12.02
N SER A 152 -0.25 12.49 -11.83
CA SER A 152 -0.50 13.54 -12.81
C SER A 152 0.29 13.32 -14.11
N PHE A 153 -0.04 14.11 -15.13
CA PHE A 153 0.70 14.12 -16.38
C PHE A 153 2.21 14.32 -16.15
N THR A 154 3.01 13.56 -16.89
CA THR A 154 4.46 13.69 -16.92
C THR A 154 5.01 13.26 -18.27
N ASP A 155 6.12 13.88 -18.67
CA ASP A 155 6.92 13.47 -19.82
C ASP A 155 8.35 13.05 -19.40
N SER A 156 8.52 12.64 -18.14
CA SER A 156 9.81 12.14 -17.64
C SER A 156 10.26 10.85 -18.32
N LEU A 157 11.54 10.46 -18.15
CA LEU A 157 12.08 9.20 -18.66
C LEU A 157 11.24 7.96 -18.29
N PHE A 158 10.59 7.99 -17.11
CA PHE A 158 9.73 6.90 -16.62
C PHE A 158 8.25 7.15 -16.88
N ALA A 159 7.88 8.08 -17.76
CA ALA A 159 6.48 8.32 -18.11
C ALA A 159 5.80 7.01 -18.49
N LEU A 160 4.59 6.81 -17.99
CA LEU A 160 3.77 5.65 -18.28
C LEU A 160 2.57 6.09 -19.10
N ALA A 161 2.40 5.53 -20.28
CA ALA A 161 1.27 5.77 -21.15
C ALA A 161 0.26 4.63 -21.04
N TYR A 162 -0.98 4.95 -20.67
CA TYR A 162 -2.11 4.03 -20.72
C TYR A 162 -2.97 4.32 -21.94
N LYS A 163 -3.38 3.26 -22.67
CA LYS A 163 -4.38 3.40 -23.73
C LYS A 163 -5.68 3.94 -23.14
N ALA A 164 -6.13 5.10 -23.62
CA ALA A 164 -7.22 5.85 -22.99
C ALA A 164 -8.52 5.02 -22.84
N SER A 165 -8.89 4.26 -23.88
CA SER A 165 -10.09 3.39 -23.87
C SER A 165 -10.08 2.27 -22.82
N THR A 166 -8.95 2.01 -22.19
CA THR A 166 -8.78 0.93 -21.22
C THR A 166 -8.77 1.41 -19.77
N VAL A 167 -8.70 2.72 -19.56
CA VAL A 167 -8.71 3.35 -18.24
C VAL A 167 -10.17 3.55 -17.84
N ALA A 168 -10.64 2.77 -16.87
CA ALA A 168 -12.03 2.82 -16.44
C ALA A 168 -12.37 4.20 -15.85
N GLY A 169 -13.40 4.86 -16.37
CA GLY A 169 -13.85 6.17 -15.89
C GLY A 169 -13.17 7.38 -16.55
N LEU A 170 -12.20 7.17 -17.44
CA LEU A 170 -11.63 8.24 -18.26
C LEU A 170 -12.64 8.68 -19.34
N LYS A 171 -12.83 9.99 -19.51
CA LYS A 171 -13.66 10.58 -20.56
C LYS A 171 -12.81 11.43 -21.48
N ILE A 172 -12.85 11.17 -22.79
CA ILE A 172 -12.08 11.95 -23.78
C ILE A 172 -12.97 13.06 -24.34
N ASN A 173 -12.46 14.30 -24.31
CA ASN A 173 -13.07 15.49 -24.90
C ASN A 173 -12.03 16.17 -25.80
N GLY A 174 -12.06 15.87 -27.10
CA GLY A 174 -11.08 16.42 -28.05
C GLY A 174 -9.66 15.96 -27.73
N SER A 175 -8.75 16.91 -27.50
CA SER A 175 -7.33 16.66 -27.21
C SER A 175 -7.03 16.36 -25.73
N GLU A 176 -8.05 16.25 -24.87
CA GLU A 176 -7.89 16.06 -23.43
C GLU A 176 -8.73 14.89 -22.90
N GLY A 177 -8.18 14.18 -21.92
CA GLY A 177 -8.87 13.15 -21.14
C GLY A 177 -9.12 13.62 -19.71
N ALA A 178 -10.37 13.54 -19.25
CA ALA A 178 -10.75 13.85 -17.88
C ALA A 178 -10.86 12.57 -17.03
N TYR A 179 -10.12 12.50 -15.92
CA TYR A 179 -10.14 11.39 -14.95
C TYR A 179 -10.04 11.91 -13.52
N ASN A 180 -10.98 11.53 -12.65
CA ASN A 180 -11.04 11.96 -11.25
C ASN A 180 -10.86 13.48 -11.05
N GLY A 181 -11.48 14.29 -11.92
CA GLY A 181 -11.41 15.75 -11.87
C GLY A 181 -10.08 16.35 -12.34
N THR A 182 -9.17 15.54 -12.90
CA THR A 182 -7.91 15.99 -13.49
C THR A 182 -7.94 15.81 -15.01
N LEU A 183 -7.38 16.78 -15.74
CA LEU A 183 -7.23 16.75 -17.19
C LEU A 183 -5.85 16.23 -17.58
N TYR A 184 -5.82 15.39 -18.61
CA TYR A 184 -4.63 14.77 -19.16
C TYR A 184 -4.56 15.08 -20.66
N PRO A 185 -3.43 15.59 -21.17
CA PRO A 185 -3.21 15.67 -22.61
C PRO A 185 -3.33 14.28 -23.25
N ILE A 186 -4.05 14.21 -24.37
CA ILE A 186 -4.11 12.98 -25.18
C ILE A 186 -2.96 12.96 -26.17
N THR A 187 -2.21 11.87 -26.15
CA THR A 187 -1.15 11.61 -27.13
C THR A 187 -1.63 10.51 -28.07
N GLU A 188 -1.59 10.76 -29.38
CA GLU A 188 -1.87 9.73 -30.38
C GLU A 188 -0.59 9.00 -30.76
N ILE A 189 -0.59 7.68 -30.57
CA ILE A 189 0.55 6.82 -30.90
C ILE A 189 0.02 5.64 -31.71
N GLY A 190 0.36 5.60 -33.01
CA GLY A 190 -0.08 4.54 -33.92
C GLY A 190 -1.60 4.48 -34.12
N GLY A 191 -2.27 5.63 -34.17
CA GLY A 191 -3.72 5.74 -34.38
C GLY A 191 -4.58 5.45 -33.14
N GLU A 192 -3.95 5.35 -31.97
CA GLU A 192 -4.61 5.08 -30.69
C GLU A 192 -4.31 6.20 -29.70
N SER A 193 -5.31 6.57 -28.89
CA SER A 193 -5.18 7.64 -27.89
C SER A 193 -4.63 7.11 -26.56
N TYR A 194 -3.67 7.83 -25.98
CA TYR A 194 -3.06 7.51 -24.69
C TYR A 194 -3.07 8.72 -23.75
N ILE A 195 -3.06 8.44 -22.45
CA ILE A 195 -2.70 9.41 -21.41
C ILE A 195 -1.34 9.06 -20.84
N GLN A 196 -0.44 10.04 -20.72
CA GLN A 196 0.86 9.87 -20.07
C GLN A 196 0.78 10.32 -18.61
N VAL A 197 1.29 9.51 -17.70
CA VAL A 197 1.16 9.70 -16.25
C VAL A 197 2.41 9.28 -15.50
N HIS A 198 2.61 9.83 -14.31
CA HIS A 198 3.60 9.32 -13.38
C HIS A 198 3.25 7.87 -12.96
N PRO A 199 4.16 6.89 -13.10
CA PRO A 199 3.98 5.54 -12.58
C PRO A 199 4.15 5.50 -11.06
N THR A 200 3.24 6.13 -10.33
CA THR A 200 3.21 6.16 -8.85
C THR A 200 3.26 4.77 -8.24
N PHE A 201 2.70 3.75 -8.91
CA PHE A 201 2.82 2.34 -8.50
C PHE A 201 4.28 1.92 -8.37
N LEU A 202 5.11 2.27 -9.37
CA LEU A 202 6.51 1.90 -9.45
C LEU A 202 7.31 2.67 -8.40
N TYR A 203 7.04 3.98 -8.27
CA TYR A 203 7.68 4.81 -7.26
C TYR A 203 7.42 4.26 -5.85
N GLU A 204 6.16 3.94 -5.53
CA GLU A 204 5.79 3.39 -4.22
C GLU A 204 6.38 1.99 -3.98
N SER A 205 6.32 1.10 -4.98
CA SER A 205 6.93 -0.22 -4.88
C SER A 205 8.44 -0.16 -4.67
N VAL A 206 9.15 0.73 -5.38
CA VAL A 206 10.60 0.90 -5.23
C VAL A 206 10.95 1.52 -3.88
N CYS A 207 10.24 2.58 -3.45
CA CYS A 207 10.44 3.15 -2.11
C CYS A 207 10.26 2.08 -1.02
N ASN A 208 9.18 1.30 -1.07
CA ASN A 208 8.93 0.25 -0.09
C ASN A 208 9.96 -0.89 -0.16
N LEU A 209 10.46 -1.22 -1.36
CA LEU A 209 11.54 -2.19 -1.52
C LEU A 209 12.85 -1.68 -0.90
N CYS A 210 13.20 -0.41 -1.11
CA CYS A 210 14.36 0.22 -0.48
C CYS A 210 14.25 0.21 1.04
N VAL A 211 13.07 0.53 1.59
CA VAL A 211 12.81 0.43 3.04
C VAL A 211 12.94 -1.01 3.53
N LEU A 212 12.39 -1.98 2.80
CA LEU A 212 12.48 -3.39 3.15
C LEU A 212 13.94 -3.87 3.20
N ILE A 213 14.72 -3.56 2.17
CA ILE A 213 16.15 -3.90 2.11
C ILE A 213 16.90 -3.22 3.26
N PHE A 214 16.65 -1.92 3.49
CA PHE A 214 17.27 -1.20 4.60
C PHE A 214 16.98 -1.86 5.94
N LEU A 215 15.72 -2.16 6.25
CA LEU A 215 15.33 -2.82 7.50
C LEU A 215 15.93 -4.22 7.63
N LEU A 216 16.04 -4.99 6.54
CA LEU A 216 16.66 -6.31 6.56
C LEU A 216 18.14 -6.23 6.93
N LEU A 217 18.85 -5.22 6.43
CA LEU A 217 20.26 -4.97 6.74
C LEU A 217 20.44 -4.35 8.14
N TYR A 218 19.52 -3.50 8.57
CA TYR A 218 19.60 -2.79 9.85
C TYR A 218 19.07 -3.60 11.03
N ARG A 219 18.25 -4.64 10.83
CA ARG A 219 17.57 -5.37 11.92
C ARG A 219 18.45 -5.82 13.09
N LYS A 220 19.70 -6.22 12.80
CA LYS A 220 20.67 -6.70 13.81
C LYS A 220 21.36 -5.57 14.57
N LYS A 221 21.21 -4.32 14.11
CA LYS A 221 21.82 -3.11 14.67
C LYS A 221 20.84 -2.29 15.50
N LYS A 222 19.58 -2.72 15.62
CA LYS A 222 18.59 -2.01 16.43
C LYS A 222 19.01 -1.98 17.90
N ASN A 223 18.76 -0.85 18.53
CA ASN A 223 19.06 -0.50 19.91
C ASN A 223 17.90 -0.83 20.85
N TYR A 224 16.65 -0.82 20.37
CA TYR A 224 15.48 -1.08 21.20
C TYR A 224 14.35 -1.79 20.44
N ASN A 225 13.44 -2.42 21.20
CA ASN A 225 12.23 -3.01 20.63
C ASN A 225 11.29 -1.91 20.14
N GLY A 226 10.95 -1.91 18.85
CA GLY A 226 10.09 -0.91 18.21
C GLY A 226 10.82 -0.01 17.22
N GLU A 227 12.16 -0.01 17.22
CA GLU A 227 12.95 0.88 16.37
C GLU A 227 12.75 0.62 14.88
N LEU A 228 12.64 -0.65 14.46
CA LEU A 228 12.36 -0.98 13.06
C LEU A 228 10.97 -0.48 12.63
N THR A 229 10.01 -0.54 13.55
CA THR A 229 8.67 0.02 13.35
C THR A 229 8.72 1.54 13.20
N VAL A 230 9.51 2.24 14.03
CA VAL A 230 9.68 3.71 13.96
C VAL A 230 10.35 4.12 12.65
N ILE A 231 11.43 3.45 12.26
CA ILE A 231 12.12 3.69 10.98
C ILE A 231 11.17 3.45 9.81
N TYR A 232 10.40 2.36 9.83
CA TYR A 232 9.38 2.09 8.82
C TYR A 232 8.38 3.24 8.74
N CYS A 233 7.80 3.67 9.87
CA CYS A 233 6.82 4.76 9.92
C CYS A 233 7.39 6.07 9.35
N PHE A 234 8.63 6.39 9.69
CA PHE A 234 9.33 7.55 9.15
C PHE A 234 9.52 7.44 7.63
N ALA A 235 10.15 6.37 7.16
CA ALA A 235 10.52 6.23 5.75
C ALA A 235 9.30 6.05 4.84
N TYR A 236 8.33 5.23 5.26
CA TYR A 236 7.06 5.09 4.55
C TYR A 236 6.26 6.40 4.55
N GLY A 237 6.24 7.13 5.67
CA GLY A 237 5.58 8.43 5.76
C GLY A 237 6.17 9.45 4.77
N LEU A 238 7.50 9.54 4.68
CA LEU A 238 8.16 10.41 3.69
C LEU A 238 7.83 10.00 2.25
N GLY A 239 7.96 8.70 1.94
CA GLY A 239 7.64 8.18 0.61
C GLY A 239 6.18 8.45 0.24
N ARG A 240 5.26 8.17 1.17
CA ARG A 240 3.82 8.38 0.97
C ARG A 240 3.47 9.86 0.81
N PHE A 241 4.09 10.75 1.56
CA PHE A 241 3.90 12.19 1.42
C PHE A 241 4.30 12.67 0.01
N TRP A 242 5.47 12.23 -0.47
CA TRP A 242 5.95 12.55 -1.82
C TRP A 242 5.07 11.95 -2.91
N ILE A 243 4.74 10.66 -2.84
CA ILE A 243 3.95 9.99 -3.88
C ILE A 243 2.53 10.54 -3.92
N GLU A 244 1.94 10.85 -2.76
CA GLU A 244 0.62 11.43 -2.70
C GLU A 244 0.56 12.81 -3.37
N SER A 245 1.63 13.63 -3.29
CA SER A 245 1.64 14.93 -3.98
C SER A 245 1.61 14.81 -5.50
N LEU A 246 2.01 13.65 -6.05
CA LEU A 246 1.92 13.32 -7.47
C LEU A 246 0.58 12.71 -7.86
N ARG A 247 -0.21 12.20 -6.91
CA ARG A 247 -1.47 11.49 -7.19
C ARG A 247 -2.61 12.45 -7.49
N THR A 248 -3.49 12.00 -8.38
CA THR A 248 -4.68 12.77 -8.79
C THR A 248 -5.96 12.29 -8.12
N ASP A 249 -5.98 11.04 -7.64
CA ASP A 249 -7.13 10.38 -7.02
C ASP A 249 -7.06 10.39 -5.49
N GLN A 250 -6.87 11.59 -4.93
CA GLN A 250 -6.67 11.80 -3.51
C GLN A 250 -8.00 11.82 -2.75
N LEU A 251 -8.05 11.12 -1.61
CA LEU A 251 -9.11 11.36 -0.63
C LEU A 251 -8.79 12.67 0.11
N LYS A 252 -9.62 13.69 -0.06
CA LYS A 252 -9.42 15.02 0.53
C LYS A 252 -10.39 15.29 1.67
N ILE A 253 -9.90 15.95 2.71
CA ILE A 253 -10.73 16.65 3.70
C ILE A 253 -10.47 18.15 3.49
N GLY A 254 -11.48 18.87 3.00
CA GLY A 254 -11.30 20.23 2.50
C GLY A 254 -10.30 20.26 1.35
N ILE A 255 -9.23 21.05 1.50
CA ILE A 255 -8.19 21.21 0.47
C ILE A 255 -7.05 20.18 0.59
N PHE A 256 -6.95 19.45 1.70
CA PHE A 256 -5.79 18.61 1.99
C PHE A 256 -6.06 17.12 1.77
N PRO A 257 -5.15 16.40 1.09
CA PRO A 257 -5.19 14.94 1.04
C PRO A 257 -4.99 14.32 2.43
N VAL A 258 -5.90 13.44 2.84
CA VAL A 258 -5.90 12.78 4.17
C VAL A 258 -4.62 11.98 4.39
N SER A 259 -4.20 11.27 3.37
CA SER A 259 -2.95 10.53 3.24
C SER A 259 -1.71 11.40 3.47
N MET A 260 -1.66 12.64 2.97
CA MET A 260 -0.54 13.56 3.24
C MET A 260 -0.51 14.00 4.70
N LEU A 261 -1.66 14.38 5.26
CA LEU A 261 -1.75 14.78 6.67
C LEU A 261 -1.33 13.64 7.60
N LEU A 262 -1.87 12.44 7.37
CA LEU A 262 -1.53 11.25 8.15
C LEU A 262 -0.05 10.91 8.03
N SER A 263 0.53 11.01 6.82
CA SER A 263 1.95 10.74 6.60
C SER A 263 2.84 11.76 7.31
N GLY A 264 2.47 13.05 7.30
CA GLY A 264 3.16 14.11 8.04
C GLY A 264 3.14 13.86 9.55
N ILE A 265 1.97 13.52 10.10
CA ILE A 265 1.83 13.15 11.52
C ILE A 265 2.69 11.93 11.84
N LEU A 266 2.68 10.91 10.98
CA LEU A 266 3.45 9.69 11.17
C LEU A 266 4.96 9.97 11.23
N VAL A 267 5.47 10.83 10.35
CA VAL A 267 6.88 11.27 10.34
C VAL A 267 7.22 12.03 11.62
N LEU A 268 6.39 12.99 12.04
CA LEU A 268 6.62 13.77 13.25
C LEU A 268 6.64 12.89 14.50
N VAL A 269 5.67 11.99 14.63
CA VAL A 269 5.62 11.03 15.75
C VAL A 269 6.85 10.12 15.74
N ALA A 270 7.27 9.61 14.58
CA ALA A 270 8.45 8.77 14.48
C ALA A 270 9.73 9.51 14.93
N ILE A 271 9.91 10.77 14.52
CA ILE A 271 11.04 11.61 14.95
C ILE A 271 11.03 11.79 16.48
N VAL A 272 9.88 12.16 17.04
CA VAL A 272 9.75 12.39 18.50
C VAL A 272 10.06 11.11 19.28
N VAL A 273 9.51 9.97 18.85
CA VAL A 273 9.76 8.67 19.50
C VAL A 273 11.24 8.32 19.42
N GLU A 274 11.88 8.48 18.27
CA GLU A 274 13.30 8.18 18.09
C GLU A 274 14.17 9.04 19.02
N ILE A 275 13.94 10.36 19.06
CA ILE A 275 14.68 11.27 19.95
C ILE A 275 14.51 10.86 21.42
N VAL A 276 13.28 10.58 21.86
CA VAL A 276 13.00 10.17 23.25
C VAL A 276 13.71 8.86 23.60
N MET A 277 13.71 7.88 22.69
CA MET A 277 14.34 6.59 22.92
C MET A 277 15.87 6.68 22.96
N LEU A 278 16.47 7.50 22.09
CA LEU A 278 17.92 7.77 22.10
C LEU A 278 18.36 8.44 23.40
N VAL A 279 17.59 9.41 23.90
CA VAL A 279 17.89 10.08 25.18
C VAL A 279 17.76 9.11 26.35
N LYS A 280 16.74 8.26 26.38
CA LYS A 280 16.58 7.23 27.42
C LYS A 280 17.71 6.20 27.40
N ASN A 281 18.13 5.75 26.23
CA ASN A 281 19.20 4.78 26.11
C ASN A 281 20.57 5.33 26.54
N LYS A 282 20.87 6.61 26.27
CA LYS A 282 22.08 7.26 26.80
C LYS A 282 22.08 7.31 28.33
N LYS A 283 20.97 7.72 28.95
CA LYS A 283 20.84 7.81 30.42
C LYS A 283 20.93 6.47 31.14
N ASN A 284 20.59 5.36 30.47
CA ASN A 284 20.68 4.03 31.04
C ASN A 284 22.04 3.36 30.81
N GLY A 285 22.88 3.95 29.96
CA GLY A 285 24.25 3.50 29.68
C GLY A 285 25.35 4.33 30.37
N GLU A 286 24.95 5.39 31.07
CA GLU A 286 25.74 6.13 32.09
C GLU A 286 25.43 5.57 33.48
#